data_AF-A0A336NIZ1-F1
#
_entry.id   AF-A0A336NIZ1-F1
#
_cell.length_a   1.000
_cell.length_b   1.000
_cell.length_c   1.000
_cell.angle_alpha   90.00
_cell.angle_beta   90.00
_cell.angle_gamma   90.00
#
_symmetry.space_group_name_H-M   'P 1'
#
loop_
_entity.id
_entity.type
_entity.pdbx_description
1 polymer ?
#
loop_
_entity_poly.entity_id
_entity_poly.type
_entity_poly.pdbx_seq_one_letter_code
_entity_poly.pdbx_strand_id
1 'polypeptide(L)'
;MGGISIWQLAILVLIIVLLFGTKKLRTLGTDLGESVKGFKKAMNEENKAEDAGFNQVEQKQNAQPEQQKTKTKNRLNSCLILVFPKFY
;
A
#
# COMPACT_ATOMS: atom_id res chain seq x y z
N MET A 1 30.12 -14.66 25.64
CA MET A 1 29.69 -15.30 24.38
C MET A 1 29.28 -14.21 23.42
N GLY A 2 30.14 -13.90 22.44
CA GLY A 2 30.04 -12.70 21.59
C GLY A 2 28.76 -12.68 20.77
N GLY A 3 27.91 -11.69 21.04
CA GLY A 3 26.72 -11.42 20.26
C GLY A 3 27.09 -10.96 18.85
N ILE A 4 26.26 -11.35 17.89
CA ILE A 4 26.27 -10.82 16.52
C ILE A 4 26.27 -9.31 16.62
N SER A 5 27.40 -8.67 16.32
CA SER A 5 27.47 -7.22 16.41
C SER A 5 26.79 -6.61 15.17
N ILE A 6 26.24 -5.41 15.35
CA ILE A 6 25.52 -4.69 14.30
C ILE A 6 26.38 -4.49 13.04
N TRP A 7 27.70 -4.40 13.21
CA TRP A 7 28.67 -4.28 12.12
C TRP A 7 28.69 -5.50 11.18
N GLN A 8 28.58 -6.73 11.70
CA GLN A 8 28.57 -7.94 10.89
C GLN A 8 27.29 -8.04 10.06
N LEU A 9 26.15 -7.62 10.61
CA LEU A 9 24.87 -7.59 9.88
C LEU A 9 24.89 -6.54 8.76
N ALA A 10 25.47 -5.36 9.00
CA ALA A 10 25.60 -4.32 7.98
C ALA A 10 26.44 -4.78 6.79
N ILE A 11 27.59 -5.42 7.04
CA ILE A 11 28.44 -5.99 5.99
C ILE A 11 27.65 -7.04 5.19
N LEU A 12 26.92 -7.95 5.85
CA LEU A 12 26.16 -9.00 5.17
C LEU A 12 25.03 -8.45 4.28
N VAL A 13 24.31 -7.44 4.77
CA VAL A 13 23.26 -6.77 3.96
C VAL A 13 23.87 -6.08 2.75
N LEU A 14 25.04 -5.43 2.90
CA LEU A 14 25.72 -4.76 1.80
C LEU A 14 26.04 -5.72 0.64
N ILE A 15 26.62 -6.87 0.93
CA ILE A 15 26.94 -7.87 -0.10
C ILE A 15 25.68 -8.42 -0.76
N ILE A 16 24.61 -8.70 -0.02
CA ILE A 16 23.34 -9.17 -0.58
C ILE A 16 22.73 -8.09 -1.51
N VAL A 17 22.77 -6.82 -1.12
CA VAL A 17 22.29 -5.71 -1.94
C VAL A 17 23.09 -5.57 -3.24
N LEU A 18 24.41 -5.76 -3.19
CA LEU A 18 25.26 -5.72 -4.38
C LEU A 18 25.02 -6.92 -5.32
N LEU A 19 24.80 -8.12 -4.77
CA LEU A 19 24.55 -9.34 -5.56
C LEU A 19 23.15 -9.37 -6.19
N PHE A 20 22.12 -9.06 -5.40
CA PHE A 20 20.72 -9.07 -5.87
C PHE A 20 20.32 -7.77 -6.58
N GLY A 21 21.09 -6.70 -6.36
CA GLY A 21 20.76 -5.35 -6.80
C GLY A 21 19.62 -4.73 -5.99
N THR A 22 19.59 -3.40 -5.93
CA THR A 22 18.55 -2.66 -5.20
C THR A 22 17.15 -2.78 -5.82
N LYS A 23 17.06 -3.13 -7.12
CA LYS A 23 15.75 -3.29 -7.80
C LYS A 23 14.92 -4.44 -7.22
N LYS A 24 15.51 -5.61 -7.00
CA LYS A 24 14.79 -6.80 -6.48
C LYS A 24 14.46 -6.66 -4.99
N LEU A 25 15.40 -6.12 -4.22
CA LEU A 25 15.18 -5.84 -2.79
C LEU A 25 14.13 -4.76 -2.57
N ARG A 26 14.04 -3.75 -3.46
CA ARG A 26 13.00 -2.74 -3.37
C ARG A 26 11.61 -3.30 -3.67
N THR A 27 11.46 -4.11 -4.71
CA THR A 27 10.13 -4.68 -5.03
C THR A 27 9.67 -5.63 -3.92
N LEU A 28 10.49 -6.59 -3.52
CA LEU A 28 10.15 -7.55 -2.47
C LEU A 28 10.08 -6.90 -1.08
N GLY A 29 10.95 -5.93 -0.81
CA GLY A 29 10.96 -5.20 0.45
C GLY A 29 9.82 -4.19 0.57
N THR A 30 9.22 -3.74 -0.53
CA THR A 30 7.99 -2.92 -0.46
C THR A 30 6.82 -3.80 0.00
N ASP A 31 6.63 -4.97 -0.58
CA ASP A 31 5.53 -5.88 -0.24
C ASP A 31 5.64 -6.41 1.21
N LEU A 32 6.86 -6.82 1.60
CA LEU A 32 7.15 -7.26 2.97
C LEU A 32 7.14 -6.07 3.95
N GLY A 33 7.60 -4.91 3.51
CA GLY A 33 7.65 -3.70 4.29
C GLY A 33 6.26 -3.18 4.66
N GLU A 34 5.30 -3.23 3.75
CA GLU A 34 3.91 -2.87 4.02
C GLU A 34 3.26 -3.81 5.04
N SER A 35 3.53 -5.11 4.92
CA SER A 35 3.04 -6.14 5.86
C SER A 35 3.61 -5.93 7.27
N VAL A 36 4.91 -5.67 7.38
CA VAL A 36 5.58 -5.42 8.66
C VAL A 36 5.20 -4.04 9.23
N LYS A 37 4.92 -3.04 8.39
CA LYS A 37 4.47 -1.70 8.81
C LYS A 37 3.11 -1.76 9.52
N GLY A 38 2.17 -2.56 9.02
CA GLY A 38 0.89 -2.81 9.69
C GLY A 38 1.07 -3.47 11.06
N PHE A 39 1.95 -4.46 11.15
CA PHE A 39 2.29 -5.13 12.41
C PHE A 39 2.90 -4.17 13.44
N LYS A 40 3.89 -3.36 13.04
CA LYS A 40 4.50 -2.36 13.93
C LYS A 40 3.52 -1.28 14.38
N LYS A 41 2.57 -0.89 13.51
CA LYS A 41 1.52 0.07 13.84
C LYS A 41 0.54 -0.51 14.87
N ALA A 42 0.09 -1.75 14.68
CA ALA A 42 -0.78 -2.44 15.63
C ALA A 42 -0.10 -2.63 17.00
N MET A 43 1.18 -3.06 17.03
CA MET A 43 1.93 -3.16 18.28
C MET A 43 2.16 -1.80 18.97
N ASN A 44 2.34 -0.72 18.21
CA ASN A 44 2.45 0.62 18.78
C ASN A 44 1.11 1.13 19.29
N GLU A 45 0.00 0.86 18.61
CA GLU A 45 -1.35 1.25 19.04
C GLU A 45 -1.78 0.48 20.30
N GLU A 46 -1.38 -0.79 20.43
CA GLU A 46 -1.57 -1.59 21.65
C GLU A 46 -0.76 -1.02 22.82
N ASN A 47 0.54 -0.71 22.62
CA ASN A 47 1.37 -0.09 23.66
C ASN A 47 0.92 1.35 24.02
N LYS A 48 0.27 2.06 23.09
CA LYS A 48 -0.23 3.43 23.29
C LYS A 48 -1.67 3.47 23.81
N ALA A 49 -2.40 2.35 23.83
CA ALA A 49 -3.71 2.25 24.47
C ALA A 49 -3.63 2.33 26.01
N GLU A 50 -2.43 2.19 26.58
CA GLU A 50 -2.14 2.44 27.99
C GLU A 50 -1.86 3.94 28.30
N ASP A 51 -1.64 4.78 27.28
CA ASP A 51 -1.31 6.21 27.42
C ASP A 51 -2.05 7.06 26.35
N ALA A 52 -3.27 7.47 26.70
CA ALA A 52 -4.27 8.09 25.83
C ALA A 52 -3.77 9.24 24.93
N GLY A 53 -4.31 9.33 23.71
CA GLY A 53 -4.28 10.58 22.92
C GLY A 53 -4.08 10.39 21.42
N PHE A 54 -5.20 10.53 20.70
CA PHE A 54 -5.39 10.89 19.29
C PHE A 54 -4.17 11.56 18.62
N ASN A 55 -3.62 11.00 17.53
CA ASN A 55 -2.97 11.78 16.46
C ASN A 55 -2.68 10.93 15.20
N GLN A 56 -3.26 11.39 14.08
CA GLN A 56 -2.84 11.22 12.68
C GLN A 56 -2.97 9.84 12.01
N VAL A 57 -4.15 9.63 11.42
CA VAL A 57 -4.29 8.90 10.15
C VAL A 57 -3.95 9.89 9.03
N GLU A 58 -2.69 9.90 8.60
CA GLU A 58 -2.27 10.66 7.43
C GLU A 58 -2.44 9.78 6.17
N GLN A 59 -3.45 10.14 5.38
CA GLN A 59 -3.63 9.71 4.00
C GLN A 59 -2.42 10.15 3.17
N LYS A 60 -1.80 9.22 2.43
CA LYS A 60 -1.12 9.58 1.18
C LYS A 60 -1.37 8.52 0.12
N GLN A 61 -2.27 8.89 -0.78
CA GLN A 61 -2.61 8.22 -2.02
C GLN A 61 -2.05 9.09 -3.16
N ASN A 62 -0.97 8.64 -3.83
CA ASN A 62 -0.50 9.01 -5.17
C ASN A 62 0.78 8.16 -5.45
N ALA A 63 0.99 7.43 -6.55
CA ALA A 63 0.65 7.72 -7.93
C ALA A 63 0.51 6.47 -8.82
N GLN A 64 -0.27 6.68 -9.88
CA GLN A 64 -0.77 5.83 -10.96
C GLN A 64 0.29 5.48 -12.04
N PRO A 65 0.00 4.48 -12.91
CA PRO A 65 -0.05 4.80 -14.34
C PRO A 65 -1.37 4.36 -15.02
N GLU A 66 -1.85 5.22 -15.92
CA GLU A 66 -3.04 5.09 -16.77
C GLU A 66 -2.97 3.91 -17.75
N GLN A 67 -4.13 3.32 -18.09
CA GLN A 67 -4.71 3.33 -19.46
C GLN A 67 -6.01 2.49 -19.58
N GLN A 68 -6.96 3.03 -20.36
CA GLN A 68 -8.06 2.37 -21.11
C GLN A 68 -9.48 2.27 -20.52
N LYS A 69 -10.32 3.26 -20.89
CA LYS A 69 -11.35 3.16 -21.97
C LYS A 69 -12.69 3.80 -21.59
N THR A 70 -12.85 5.03 -22.07
CA THR A 70 -14.12 5.65 -22.47
C THR A 70 -15.02 4.64 -23.21
N LYS A 71 -16.24 4.37 -22.70
CA LYS A 71 -17.52 4.21 -23.46
C LYS A 71 -18.64 3.61 -22.60
N THR A 72 -19.29 4.40 -21.74
CA THR A 72 -20.66 4.09 -21.26
C THR A 72 -21.47 5.38 -21.08
N LYS A 73 -21.57 6.18 -22.14
CA LYS A 73 -22.48 7.33 -22.21
C LYS A 73 -23.84 6.97 -22.88
N ASN A 74 -24.17 5.68 -23.00
CA ASN A 74 -25.25 5.21 -23.89
C ASN A 74 -26.24 4.19 -23.27
N ARG A 75 -26.31 4.12 -21.94
CA ARG A 75 -27.22 3.19 -21.22
C ARG A 75 -28.28 3.89 -20.35
N LEU A 76 -28.19 5.20 -20.13
CA LEU A 76 -29.23 5.94 -19.39
C LEU A 76 -30.38 6.38 -20.30
N ASN A 77 -30.06 6.86 -21.51
CA ASN A 77 -31.07 7.46 -22.40
C ASN A 77 -31.89 6.39 -23.14
N SER A 78 -31.36 5.16 -23.27
CA SER A 78 -32.09 4.05 -23.88
C SER A 78 -33.03 3.35 -22.91
N CYS A 79 -32.80 3.46 -21.59
CA CYS A 79 -33.65 2.84 -20.58
C CYS A 79 -34.88 3.73 -20.29
N LEU A 80 -34.72 5.05 -20.28
CA LEU A 80 -35.81 5.98 -19.97
C LEU A 80 -36.89 6.05 -21.06
N ILE A 81 -36.52 5.81 -22.33
CA ILE A 81 -37.47 5.86 -23.46
C ILE A 81 -38.31 4.58 -23.56
N LEU A 82 -37.80 3.42 -23.13
CA LEU A 82 -38.54 2.15 -23.24
C LEU A 82 -39.53 1.91 -22.10
N VAL A 83 -39.38 2.58 -20.96
CA VAL A 83 -40.28 2.39 -19.79
C VAL A 83 -41.47 3.36 -19.80
N PHE A 84 -41.38 4.51 -20.49
CA PHE A 84 -42.43 5.54 -20.50
C PHE A 84 -43.10 5.90 -21.85
N PRO A 85 -43.34 4.99 -22.82
CA PRO A 85 -44.08 5.33 -24.04
C PRO A 85 -45.59 4.97 -24.01
N LYS A 86 -46.25 4.89 -22.84
CA LYS A 86 -47.70 4.59 -22.78
C LYS A 86 -48.52 5.44 -21.80
N PHE A 87 -48.03 6.61 -21.39
CA PHE A 87 -48.80 7.48 -20.49
C PHE A 87 -48.70 9.00 -20.77
N TYR A 88 -48.38 9.40 -22.01
CA TYR A 88 -48.71 10.73 -22.51
C TYR A 88 -49.34 10.62 -23.90
#